data_AF-A0A5K0Y050-F1
#
_entry.id   AF-A0A5K0Y050-F1
#
_cell.length_a   1.000
_cell.length_b   1.000
_cell.length_c   1.000
_cell.angle_alpha   90.00
_cell.angle_beta   90.00
_cell.angle_gamma   90.00
#
_symmetry.space_group_name_H-M   'P 1'
#
loop_
_entity.id
_entity.type
_entity.pdbx_description
1 polymer ?
#
loop_
_entity_poly.entity_id
_entity_poly.type
_entity_poly.pdbx_seq_one_letter_code
_entity_poly.pdbx_strand_id
1 'polypeptide(L)'
;MASRRVLASLLRSGVRRKPSSGHSFISSVSRGAEPAPLRRPSPAGFLLNRVVNYATSAAASAAPPSPSSPAKDGPSGRITDEFTGAGAIGKVCQVIGAVVDVRFDEGGLPPILTALEVMDNSIRLVLEVAQHLGGNMVRTIAMDGTEGLVRGQRVLNTGSPIT
;
A
#
# COMPACT_ATOMS: atom_id res chain seq x y z
N MET A 1 52.77 29.23 14.83
CA MET A 1 52.37 30.64 14.58
C MET A 1 51.59 30.72 13.27
N ALA A 2 50.66 31.68 13.17
CA ALA A 2 49.72 31.99 12.07
C ALA A 2 48.40 31.14 12.07
N SER A 3 47.28 31.56 12.70
CA SER A 3 46.42 32.77 12.61
C SER A 3 45.23 32.54 11.66
N ARG A 4 44.05 32.21 12.21
CA ARG A 4 42.83 33.04 12.34
C ARG A 4 42.27 33.60 11.02
N ARG A 5 41.01 33.28 10.72
CA ARG A 5 39.94 34.29 10.45
C ARG A 5 38.54 33.66 10.39
N VAL A 6 37.68 34.18 11.24
CA VAL A 6 36.21 34.07 11.28
C VAL A 6 35.62 35.04 10.25
N LEU A 7 34.51 34.69 9.59
CA LEU A 7 33.56 35.68 9.08
C LEU A 7 32.16 35.08 8.87
N ALA A 8 31.16 35.89 9.20
CA ALA A 8 29.80 35.52 9.55
C ALA A 8 28.75 36.11 8.57
N SER A 9 27.47 35.82 8.86
CA SER A 9 26.22 36.48 8.39
C SER A 9 25.77 36.12 6.96
N LEU A 10 24.48 36.00 6.63
CA LEU A 10 23.36 36.89 6.95
C LEU A 10 22.00 36.16 6.95
N LEU A 11 21.16 36.57 7.90
CA LEU A 11 19.70 36.43 7.91
C LEU A 11 19.08 36.99 6.61
N ARG A 12 18.05 36.31 6.10
CA ARG A 12 17.03 36.94 5.25
C ARG A 12 15.68 36.87 5.96
N SER A 13 15.23 38.03 6.41
CA SER A 13 13.92 38.28 6.98
C SER A 13 12.94 38.76 5.89
N GLY A 14 11.67 38.39 6.07
CA GLY A 14 10.51 39.20 5.73
C GLY A 14 9.98 39.11 4.29
N VAL A 15 8.68 38.80 4.14
CA VAL A 15 7.65 39.81 3.86
C VAL A 15 6.25 39.21 4.04
N ARG A 16 5.42 40.04 4.65
CA ARG A 16 4.04 39.94 5.14
C ARG A 16 3.05 40.22 4.00
N ARG A 17 1.84 39.65 4.03
CA ARG A 17 0.55 40.35 3.80
C ARG A 17 -0.66 39.43 4.06
N LYS A 18 -1.69 40.04 4.65
CA LYS A 18 -3.02 39.55 5.07
C LYS A 18 -4.04 40.62 4.54
N PRO A 19 -5.33 40.62 4.95
CA PRO A 19 -6.55 39.97 4.42
C PRO A 19 -7.57 40.94 3.74
N SER A 20 -8.70 40.41 3.23
CA SER A 20 -10.05 41.05 3.13
C SER A 20 -10.98 40.11 2.31
N SER A 21 -12.33 40.05 2.35
CA SER A 21 -13.45 40.60 3.14
C SER A 21 -14.79 40.14 2.50
N GLY A 22 -15.88 40.03 3.28
CA GLY A 22 -17.30 40.13 2.83
C GLY A 22 -18.09 38.81 2.74
N HIS A 23 -19.08 38.42 3.56
CA HIS A 23 -20.35 38.97 4.08
C HIS A 23 -21.61 38.90 3.16
N SER A 24 -22.40 37.83 3.37
CA SER A 24 -23.85 37.77 3.70
C SER A 24 -24.96 38.20 2.71
N PHE A 25 -26.21 37.78 3.04
CA PHE A 25 -27.55 38.27 2.61
C PHE A 25 -28.18 37.52 1.38
N ILE A 26 -29.45 37.03 1.27
CA ILE A 26 -30.78 37.04 1.98
C ILE A 26 -31.64 35.92 1.30
N SER A 27 -32.39 35.05 1.99
CA SER A 27 -33.84 35.07 2.35
C SER A 27 -34.93 34.94 1.26
N SER A 28 -36.07 34.41 1.74
CA SER A 28 -37.46 34.38 1.21
C SER A 28 -37.85 33.11 0.42
N VAL A 29 -38.72 32.20 0.88
CA VAL A 29 -40.10 32.24 1.41
C VAL A 29 -41.18 32.05 0.32
N SER A 30 -41.64 30.79 0.25
CA SER A 30 -43.05 30.35 0.25
C SER A 30 -43.96 30.45 -1.00
N ARG A 31 -44.89 29.47 -1.01
CA ARG A 31 -46.21 29.41 -1.66
C ARG A 31 -46.18 29.06 -3.16
N GLY A 32 -47.03 28.19 -3.69
CA GLY A 32 -48.23 27.52 -3.19
C GLY A 32 -48.84 26.76 -4.37
N ALA A 33 -49.56 25.68 -4.09
CA ALA A 33 -50.23 24.83 -5.06
C ALA A 33 -51.58 25.41 -5.54
N GLU A 34 -51.98 25.16 -6.79
CA GLU A 34 -53.34 24.71 -7.18
C GLU A 34 -53.44 24.35 -8.69
N PRO A 35 -54.47 23.58 -9.14
CA PRO A 35 -54.37 22.63 -10.24
C PRO A 35 -55.31 22.90 -11.46
N ALA A 36 -55.28 21.96 -12.42
CA ALA A 36 -56.22 21.65 -13.52
C ALA A 36 -55.82 22.15 -14.94
N PRO A 37 -56.34 21.57 -16.05
CA PRO A 37 -57.15 20.35 -16.22
C PRO A 37 -56.56 19.32 -17.22
N LEU A 38 -57.13 18.11 -17.17
CA LEU A 38 -56.89 16.96 -18.06
C LEU A 38 -57.04 17.33 -19.55
N ARG A 39 -55.93 17.25 -20.31
CA ARG A 39 -55.94 17.37 -21.78
C ARG A 39 -55.65 16.01 -22.42
N ARG A 40 -56.67 15.47 -23.09
CA ARG A 40 -56.64 14.23 -23.86
C ARG A 40 -55.49 14.26 -24.89
N PRO A 41 -54.65 13.21 -25.00
CA PRO A 41 -53.54 13.22 -25.95
C PRO A 41 -54.05 13.09 -27.39
N SER A 42 -53.57 13.99 -28.26
CA SER A 42 -53.79 13.94 -29.71
C SER A 42 -52.83 12.94 -30.37
N PRO A 43 -53.20 12.35 -31.53
CA PRO A 43 -52.40 11.31 -32.20
C PRO A 43 -51.02 11.79 -32.72
N ALA A 44 -50.74 13.09 -32.67
CA ALA A 44 -49.43 13.66 -33.00
C ALA A 44 -48.40 13.60 -31.85
N GLY A 45 -48.83 13.30 -30.61
CA GLY A 45 -47.95 13.21 -29.44
C GLY A 45 -47.10 11.93 -29.37
N PHE A 46 -47.46 10.89 -30.13
CA PHE A 46 -46.75 9.61 -30.12
C PHE A 46 -45.41 9.63 -30.87
N LEU A 47 -45.23 10.56 -31.83
CA LEU A 47 -44.00 10.63 -32.64
C LEU A 47 -42.92 11.54 -32.05
N LEU A 48 -43.30 12.59 -31.31
CA LEU A 48 -42.34 13.45 -30.60
C LEU A 48 -41.70 12.76 -29.38
N ASN A 49 -42.42 11.86 -28.70
CA ASN A 49 -41.89 11.12 -27.55
C ASN A 49 -40.90 10.00 -27.93
N ARG A 50 -40.82 9.60 -29.21
CA ARG A 50 -39.88 8.57 -29.69
C ARG A 50 -38.48 9.14 -29.98
N VAL A 51 -38.38 10.39 -30.41
CA VAL A 51 -37.09 11.03 -30.73
C VAL A 51 -36.29 11.35 -29.46
N VAL A 52 -36.97 11.72 -28.36
CA VAL A 52 -36.31 12.00 -27.08
C VAL A 52 -35.66 10.75 -26.47
N ASN A 53 -36.22 9.56 -26.68
CA ASN A 53 -35.67 8.31 -26.15
C ASN A 53 -34.47 7.77 -26.96
N TYR A 54 -34.29 8.18 -28.22
CA TYR A 54 -33.15 7.73 -29.04
C TYR A 54 -31.87 8.55 -28.77
N ALA A 55 -32.00 9.80 -28.32
CA ALA A 55 -30.86 10.66 -28.01
C ALA A 55 -30.15 10.29 -26.68
N THR A 56 -30.75 9.46 -25.83
CA THR A 56 -30.17 9.03 -24.55
C THR A 56 -29.66 7.58 -24.55
N SER A 57 -29.65 6.89 -25.70
CA SER A 57 -29.26 5.48 -25.80
C SER A 57 -27.95 5.23 -26.58
N ALA A 58 -27.22 6.29 -26.97
CA ALA A 58 -25.96 6.19 -27.72
C ALA A 58 -24.77 6.87 -27.03
N ALA A 59 -24.73 6.87 -25.69
CA ALA A 59 -23.52 7.13 -24.92
C ALA A 59 -22.98 5.81 -24.38
N ALA A 60 -21.99 5.27 -25.09
CA ALA A 60 -21.13 4.21 -24.61
C ALA A 60 -20.37 4.69 -23.36
N SER A 61 -20.64 4.07 -22.22
CA SER A 61 -19.69 3.93 -21.13
C SER A 61 -19.82 2.52 -20.56
N ALA A 62 -18.66 1.90 -20.39
CA ALA A 62 -18.41 0.50 -20.10
C ALA A 62 -19.36 -0.17 -19.10
N ALA A 63 -19.63 -1.45 -19.35
CA ALA A 63 -20.28 -2.36 -18.41
C ALA A 63 -19.63 -2.24 -17.02
N PRO A 64 -20.40 -2.01 -15.93
CA PRO A 64 -19.86 -2.19 -14.60
C PRO A 64 -19.54 -3.68 -14.39
N PRO A 65 -18.33 -4.04 -13.93
CA PRO A 65 -18.07 -5.40 -13.48
C PRO A 65 -19.07 -5.73 -12.36
N SER A 66 -19.59 -6.95 -12.39
CA SER A 66 -20.51 -7.50 -11.39
C SER A 66 -20.01 -7.19 -9.97
N PRO A 67 -20.84 -6.67 -9.04
CA PRO A 67 -20.48 -6.68 -7.64
C PRO A 67 -20.53 -8.14 -7.16
N SER A 68 -19.44 -8.88 -7.37
CA SER A 68 -19.15 -10.04 -6.55
C SER A 68 -19.22 -9.59 -5.10
N SER A 69 -19.96 -10.34 -4.31
CA SER A 69 -20.24 -10.13 -2.88
C SER A 69 -19.00 -9.61 -2.12
N PRO A 70 -19.16 -8.81 -1.04
CA PRO A 70 -18.08 -8.64 -0.08
C PRO A 70 -17.91 -9.99 0.65
N ALA A 71 -17.18 -10.89 0.01
CA ALA A 71 -16.56 -12.00 0.69
C ALA A 71 -15.61 -11.37 1.70
N LYS A 72 -15.89 -11.65 2.96
CA LYS A 72 -14.99 -11.37 4.06
C LYS A 72 -13.74 -12.22 3.79
N ASP A 73 -12.72 -11.62 3.18
CA ASP A 73 -11.43 -12.26 2.97
C ASP A 73 -10.76 -12.46 4.34
N GLY A 74 -11.16 -13.51 5.03
CA GLY A 74 -10.23 -14.21 5.90
C GLY A 74 -9.08 -14.71 5.03
N PRO A 75 -7.85 -14.83 5.54
CA PRO A 75 -6.71 -15.25 4.73
C PRO A 75 -7.03 -16.59 4.07
N SER A 76 -7.34 -16.55 2.78
CA SER A 76 -7.53 -17.75 1.98
C SER A 76 -6.18 -18.45 1.96
N GLY A 77 -6.09 -19.65 2.52
CA GLY A 77 -4.86 -20.44 2.63
C GLY A 77 -4.31 -20.93 1.29
N ARG A 78 -4.30 -20.09 0.25
CA ARG A 78 -3.45 -20.25 -0.92
C ARG A 78 -2.12 -19.61 -0.57
N ILE A 79 -1.08 -20.43 -0.44
CA ILE A 79 0.30 -19.96 -0.37
C ILE A 79 0.61 -19.38 -1.75
N THR A 80 0.32 -18.10 -1.95
CA THR A 80 0.80 -17.32 -3.10
C THR A 80 2.22 -16.87 -2.78
N ASP A 81 3.10 -16.80 -3.78
CA ASP A 81 4.51 -16.42 -3.59
C ASP A 81 4.68 -15.05 -2.90
N GLU A 82 3.65 -14.20 -2.97
CA GLU A 82 3.54 -12.92 -2.25
C GLU A 82 3.56 -13.07 -0.73
N PHE A 83 3.01 -14.16 -0.18
CA PHE A 83 3.06 -14.45 1.26
C PHE A 83 4.41 -15.06 1.66
N THR A 84 5.03 -15.79 0.74
CA THR A 84 6.28 -16.51 0.99
C THR A 84 7.49 -15.58 0.96
N GLY A 85 7.39 -14.47 0.22
CA GLY A 85 8.43 -13.45 0.10
C GLY A 85 9.71 -13.96 -0.59
N ALA A 86 9.56 -14.93 -1.49
CA ALA A 86 10.68 -15.57 -2.18
C ALA A 86 11.57 -14.51 -2.87
N GLY A 87 12.88 -14.62 -2.73
CA GLY A 87 13.84 -13.64 -3.28
C GLY A 87 13.99 -12.36 -2.44
N ALA A 88 13.24 -12.18 -1.36
CA ALA A 88 13.45 -11.06 -0.45
C ALA A 88 14.83 -11.12 0.20
N ILE A 89 15.47 -9.95 0.34
CA ILE A 89 16.78 -9.83 1.00
C ILE A 89 16.58 -9.30 2.41
N GLY A 90 16.94 -10.13 3.37
CA GLY A 90 17.04 -9.77 4.78
C GLY A 90 18.46 -9.38 5.19
N LYS A 91 18.58 -8.85 6.41
CA LYS A 91 19.84 -8.49 7.05
C LYS A 91 19.93 -9.12 8.43
N VAL A 92 21.08 -9.70 8.74
CA VAL A 92 21.36 -10.24 10.08
C VAL A 92 21.33 -9.12 11.11
N CYS A 93 20.48 -9.24 12.13
CA CYS A 93 20.38 -8.29 13.23
C CYS A 93 21.16 -8.77 14.46
N GLN A 94 21.08 -10.06 14.76
CA GLN A 94 21.70 -10.65 15.94
C GLN A 94 22.13 -12.10 15.67
N VAL A 95 23.20 -12.51 16.32
CA VAL A 95 23.75 -13.88 16.30
C VAL A 95 23.97 -14.30 17.75
N ILE A 96 23.32 -15.39 18.17
CA ILE A 96 23.44 -15.97 19.52
C ILE A 96 23.66 -17.48 19.35
N GLY A 97 24.92 -17.90 19.26
CA GLY A 97 25.24 -19.29 18.90
C GLY A 97 24.56 -19.68 17.60
N ALA A 98 23.85 -20.82 17.60
CA ALA A 98 23.11 -21.29 16.43
C ALA A 98 21.82 -20.50 16.10
N VAL A 99 21.41 -19.57 16.97
CA VAL A 99 20.19 -18.76 16.75
C VAL A 99 20.56 -17.43 16.12
N VAL A 100 19.99 -17.17 14.95
CA VAL A 100 20.25 -15.94 14.17
C VAL A 100 18.95 -15.20 13.94
N ASP A 101 18.90 -13.92 14.30
CA ASP A 101 17.75 -13.06 14.02
C ASP A 101 18.01 -12.27 12.73
N VAL A 102 17.07 -12.35 11.79
CA VAL A 102 17.14 -11.72 10.47
C VAL A 102 15.96 -10.76 10.32
N ARG A 103 16.22 -9.53 9.88
CA ARG A 103 15.19 -8.55 9.55
C ARG A 103 15.01 -8.46 8.04
N PHE A 104 13.76 -8.46 7.59
CA PHE A 104 13.37 -8.23 6.20
C PHE A 104 12.75 -6.83 6.10
N ASP A 105 13.33 -5.96 5.28
CA ASP A 105 12.83 -4.59 5.13
C ASP A 105 11.68 -4.52 4.09
N GLU A 106 11.76 -5.34 3.04
CA GLU A 106 10.86 -5.35 1.90
C GLU A 106 10.59 -6.81 1.45
N GLY A 107 9.49 -7.04 0.70
CA GLY A 107 9.26 -8.32 0.02
C GLY A 107 8.54 -9.41 0.84
N GLY A 108 7.85 -9.04 1.92
CA GLY A 108 7.08 -10.00 2.74
C GLY A 108 7.94 -10.74 3.77
N LEU A 109 7.30 -11.22 4.83
CA LEU A 109 7.98 -11.92 5.91
C LEU A 109 8.00 -13.42 5.61
N PRO A 110 9.17 -14.07 5.47
CA PRO A 110 9.24 -15.48 5.12
C PRO A 110 8.48 -16.34 6.14
N PRO A 111 7.64 -17.31 5.72
CA PRO A 111 6.88 -18.14 6.65
C PRO A 111 7.81 -19.04 7.47
N ILE A 112 7.27 -19.58 8.57
CA ILE A 112 7.98 -20.55 9.40
C ILE A 112 8.33 -21.78 8.55
N LEU A 113 9.49 -22.39 8.84
CA LEU A 113 10.12 -23.49 8.11
C LEU A 113 10.72 -23.12 6.74
N THR A 114 10.75 -21.84 6.38
CA THR A 114 11.40 -21.40 5.14
C THR A 114 12.92 -21.40 5.32
N ALA A 115 13.64 -21.86 4.30
CA ALA A 115 15.08 -21.80 4.24
C ALA A 115 15.56 -20.43 3.77
N LEU A 116 16.61 -19.92 4.40
CA LEU A 116 17.30 -18.71 4.04
C LEU A 116 18.77 -19.01 3.80
N GLU A 117 19.38 -18.34 2.83
CA GLU A 117 20.79 -18.53 2.48
C GLU A 117 21.59 -17.27 2.79
N VAL A 118 22.65 -17.43 3.58
CA VAL A 118 23.55 -16.31 3.90
C VAL A 118 24.42 -16.02 2.69
N MET A 119 24.38 -14.78 2.21
CA MET A 119 25.20 -14.35 1.09
C MET A 119 26.63 -14.03 1.54
N ASP A 120 27.59 -14.23 0.64
CA ASP A 120 29.00 -13.84 0.83
C ASP A 120 29.66 -14.49 2.06
N ASN A 121 29.21 -15.69 2.45
CA ASN A 121 29.83 -16.46 3.53
C ASN A 121 30.87 -17.46 2.99
N SER A 122 31.86 -17.83 3.83
CA SER A 122 32.95 -18.74 3.44
C SER A 122 32.45 -20.15 3.11
N ILE A 123 31.43 -20.59 3.83
CA ILE A 123 30.69 -21.83 3.62
C ILE A 123 29.24 -21.51 3.25
N ARG A 124 28.58 -22.43 2.56
CA ARG A 124 27.14 -22.32 2.31
C ARG A 124 26.39 -22.50 3.63
N LEU A 125 26.00 -21.39 4.24
CA LEU A 125 25.27 -21.38 5.50
C LEU A 125 23.78 -21.17 5.22
N VAL A 126 22.99 -22.19 5.58
CA VAL A 126 21.53 -22.17 5.49
C VAL A 126 20.95 -21.94 6.88
N LEU A 127 19.95 -21.06 6.96
CA LEU A 127 19.18 -20.76 8.17
C LEU A 127 17.73 -21.18 7.94
N GLU A 128 17.10 -21.83 8.90
CA GLU A 128 15.66 -22.15 8.84
C GLU A 128 14.88 -21.19 9.73
N VAL A 129 13.79 -20.62 9.22
CA VAL A 129 12.89 -19.76 10.01
C VAL A 129 12.13 -20.58 11.04
N ALA A 130 12.35 -20.30 12.33
CA ALA A 130 11.67 -21.00 13.43
C ALA A 130 10.50 -20.20 14.00
N GLN A 131 10.61 -18.86 14.03
CA GLN A 131 9.59 -18.00 14.64
C GLN A 131 9.59 -16.59 14.04
N HIS A 132 8.42 -15.95 14.01
CA HIS A 132 8.31 -14.50 13.76
C HIS A 132 8.38 -13.72 15.07
N LEU A 133 9.28 -12.75 15.17
CA LEU A 133 9.48 -11.91 16.37
C LEU A 133 8.67 -10.61 16.32
N GLY A 134 8.08 -10.28 15.16
CA GLY A 134 7.45 -8.99 14.88
C GLY A 134 8.44 -7.95 14.36
N GLY A 135 7.96 -6.78 13.95
CA GLY A 135 8.81 -5.71 13.38
C GLY A 135 9.64 -6.18 12.17
N ASN A 136 9.02 -7.01 11.33
CA ASN A 136 9.62 -7.70 10.18
C ASN A 136 10.89 -8.48 10.49
N MET A 137 11.00 -9.02 11.70
CA MET A 137 12.11 -9.85 12.13
C MET A 137 11.67 -11.29 12.32
N VAL A 138 12.52 -12.21 11.89
CA VAL A 138 12.39 -13.64 12.10
C VAL A 138 13.56 -14.16 12.90
N ARG A 139 13.27 -15.14 13.76
CA ARG A 139 14.27 -15.94 14.44
C ARG A 139 14.51 -17.21 13.63
N THR A 140 15.77 -17.48 13.38
CA THR A 140 16.21 -18.58 12.53
C THR A 140 17.20 -19.48 13.27
N ILE A 141 17.25 -20.75 12.86
CA ILE A 141 18.19 -21.74 13.36
C ILE A 141 19.19 -22.05 12.26
N ALA A 142 20.47 -21.89 12.54
CA ALA A 142 21.55 -22.21 11.62
C ALA A 142 21.73 -23.73 11.48
N MET A 143 21.83 -24.21 10.25
CA MET A 143 22.06 -25.62 9.95
C MET A 143 23.54 -26.02 10.01
N ASP A 144 24.43 -25.03 10.08
CA ASP A 144 25.88 -25.19 10.23
C ASP A 144 26.43 -24.10 11.17
N GLY A 145 27.74 -24.10 11.41
CA GLY A 145 28.42 -23.12 12.25
C GLY A 145 28.19 -21.68 11.77
N THR A 146 27.86 -20.79 12.72
CA THR A 146 27.65 -19.35 12.48
C THR A 146 28.95 -18.53 12.60
N GLU A 147 30.10 -19.17 12.43
CA GLU A 147 31.40 -18.52 12.54
C GLU A 147 31.59 -17.52 11.40
N GLY A 148 32.07 -16.32 11.73
CA GLY A 148 32.27 -15.25 10.75
C GLY A 148 31.00 -14.52 10.30
N LEU A 149 29.81 -14.89 10.82
CA LEU A 149 28.57 -14.18 10.50
C LEU A 149 28.56 -12.78 11.14
N VAL A 150 28.35 -11.75 10.33
CA VAL A 150 28.38 -10.35 10.79
C VAL A 150 26.99 -9.72 10.71
N ARG A 151 26.69 -8.83 11.66
CA ARG A 151 25.46 -8.04 11.62
C ARG A 151 25.43 -7.16 10.36
N GLY A 152 24.26 -7.07 9.74
CA GLY A 152 24.05 -6.40 8.47
C GLY A 152 24.35 -7.27 7.24
N GLN A 153 24.89 -8.48 7.43
CA GLN A 153 25.12 -9.41 6.32
C GLN A 153 23.79 -9.79 5.66
N ARG A 154 23.83 -9.90 4.33
CA ARG A 154 22.65 -10.15 3.51
C ARG A 154 22.25 -11.61 3.58
N VAL A 155 20.95 -11.84 3.64
CA VAL A 155 20.34 -13.16 3.73
C VAL A 155 19.25 -13.24 2.66
N LEU A 156 19.35 -14.20 1.76
CA LEU A 156 18.39 -14.45 0.71
C LEU A 156 17.28 -15.37 1.23
N ASN A 157 16.03 -14.98 1.03
CA ASN A 157 14.90 -15.89 1.20
C ASN A 157 14.76 -16.82 0.00
N THR A 158 14.88 -18.13 0.20
CA THR A 158 14.71 -19.12 -0.87
C THR A 158 13.25 -19.30 -1.29
N GLY A 159 12.31 -18.97 -0.40
CA GLY A 159 10.88 -19.15 -0.64
C GLY A 159 10.39 -20.60 -0.48
N SER A 160 11.24 -21.53 -0.04
CA SER A 160 10.85 -22.91 0.20
C SER A 160 11.46 -23.44 1.49
N PRO A 161 10.91 -24.52 2.06
CA PRO A 161 11.61 -25.27 3.10
C PRO A 161 12.93 -25.86 2.60
N ILE A 162 13.76 -26.33 3.53
CA ILE A 162 14.98 -27.07 3.19
C ILE A 162 14.59 -28.36 2.44
N THR A 163 15.24 -28.63 1.30
CA THR A 163 15.05 -29.80 0.43
C THR A 163 16.35 -30.57 0.23
#